data_AF-A0A376S9Q5-F1
#
_entry.id   AF-A0A376S9Q5-F1
#
_cell.length_a   1.000
_cell.length_b   1.000
_cell.length_c   1.000
_cell.angle_alpha   90.00
_cell.angle_beta   90.00
_cell.angle_gamma   90.00
#
_symmetry.space_group_name_H-M   'P 1'
#
loop_
_entity.id
_entity.type
_entity.pdbx_description
1 polymer ?
#
loop_
_entity_poly.entity_id
_entity_poly.type
_entity_poly.pdbx_seq_one_letter_code
_entity_poly.pdbx_strand_id
1 'polypeptide(L)' 'MFLVGGGIVVHGIAPLHHAIEHFAGQQSAVVAMILPTVLNLILGFIIGGIVVLGVKAVAKMRGQAH' A
#
# COMPACT_ATOMS: atom_id res chain seq x y z
N MET A 1 -6.15 -8.48 -3.29
CA MET A 1 -5.94 -8.08 -1.88
C MET A 1 -5.21 -6.74 -1.73
N PHE A 2 -4.39 -6.28 -2.69
CA PHE A 2 -3.56 -5.07 -2.53
C PHE A 2 -4.34 -3.78 -2.21
N LEU A 3 -5.52 -3.54 -2.80
CA LEU A 3 -6.33 -2.36 -2.49
C LEU A 3 -6.81 -2.33 -1.03
N VAL A 4 -7.34 -3.46 -0.54
CA VAL A 4 -7.79 -3.60 0.86
C VAL A 4 -6.59 -3.56 1.81
N GLY A 5 -5.50 -4.28 1.49
CA GLY A 5 -4.27 -4.28 2.28
C GLY A 5 -3.59 -2.91 2.35
N GLY A 6 -3.56 -2.18 1.25
CA GLY A 6 -3.04 -0.81 1.19
C GLY A 6 -3.89 0.15 2.02
N GLY A 7 -5.21 0.01 1.98
CA GLY A 7 -6.12 0.73 2.88
C GLY A 7 -5.81 0.46 4.35
N ILE A 8 -5.57 -0.79 4.74
CA ILE A 8 -5.19 -1.15 6.12
C ILE A 8 -3.88 -0.46 6.53
N VAL A 9 -2.85 -0.49 5.67
CA VAL A 9 -1.56 0.14 5.99
C VAL A 9 -1.70 1.67 6.11
N VAL A 10 -2.42 2.30 5.18
CA VAL A 10 -2.61 3.75 5.17
C VAL A 10 -3.34 4.22 6.43
N HIS A 11 -4.42 3.53 6.83
CA HIS A 11 -5.15 3.90 8.05
C HIS A 11 -4.39 3.53 9.33
N GLY A 12 -3.53 2.51 9.29
CA GLY A 12 -2.67 2.14 10.40
C GLY A 12 -1.52 3.12 10.67
N ILE A 13 -1.22 4.02 9.72
CA ILE A 13 -0.14 5.00 9.83
C ILE A 13 -0.72 6.42 9.71
N ALA A 14 -1.01 7.04 10.86
CA ALA A 14 -1.68 8.35 10.92
C ALA A 14 -1.03 9.46 10.06
N PRO A 15 0.31 9.63 10.00
CA PRO A 15 0.92 10.60 9.10
C PRO A 15 0.62 10.35 7.60
N LEU A 16 0.49 9.07 7.22
CA LEU A 16 0.25 8.65 5.85
C LEU A 16 -1.19 8.94 5.43
N HIS A 17 -2.14 8.67 6.33
CA HIS A 17 -3.54 9.01 6.14
C HIS A 17 -3.74 10.53 5.98
N HIS A 18 -3.19 11.33 6.90
CA HIS A 18 -3.31 12.80 6.83
C HIS A 18 -2.63 13.41 5.61
N ALA A 19 -1.51 12.87 5.15
CA ALA A 19 -0.87 13.33 3.91
C ALA A 19 -1.77 13.10 2.68
N ILE A 20 -2.44 11.94 2.62
CA ILE A 20 -3.36 11.61 1.53
C ILE A 20 -4.61 12.48 1.60
N GLU A 21 -5.19 12.68 2.78
CA GLU A 21 -6.35 13.55 2.98
C GLU A 21 -6.05 15.01 2.64
N HIS A 22 -4.93 15.55 3.11
CA HIS A 22 -4.52 16.92 2.82
C HIS A 22 -4.32 17.14 1.32
N PHE A 23 -3.69 16.19 0.63
CA PHE A 23 -3.49 16.26 -0.81
C PHE A 23 -4.80 16.09 -1.61
N ALA A 24 -5.71 15.22 -1.16
CA ALA A 24 -7.03 15.05 -1.75
C ALA A 24 -7.94 16.28 -1.54
N GLY A 25 -7.84 16.95 -0.39
CA GLY A 25 -8.62 18.15 -0.07
C GLY A 25 -8.26 19.37 -0.93
N GLN A 26 -7.11 19.37 -1.60
CA GLN A 26 -6.69 20.42 -2.53
C GLN A 26 -7.15 20.16 -3.98
N GLN A 27 -7.80 19.03 -4.24
CA GLN A 27 -8.23 18.62 -5.58
C GLN A 27 -9.73 18.84 -5.82
N SER A 28 -10.15 18.74 -7.09
CA SER A 28 -11.58 18.79 -7.43
C SER A 28 -12.35 17.62 -6.78
N ALA A 29 -13.64 17.81 -6.48
CA ALA A 29 -14.46 16.83 -5.75
C ALA A 29 -14.42 15.41 -6.35
N VAL A 30 -14.35 15.29 -7.68
CA VAL A 30 -14.24 13.99 -8.37
C VAL A 30 -12.88 13.34 -8.15
N VAL A 31 -11.81 14.13 -8.22
CA VAL A 31 -10.45 13.65 -7.97
C VAL A 31 -10.29 13.24 -6.50
N ALA A 32 -10.85 14.02 -5.56
CA ALA A 32 -10.80 13.71 -4.14
C ALA A 32 -11.46 12.35 -3.77
N MET A 33 -12.46 11.89 -4.53
CA MET A 33 -13.08 10.57 -4.31
C MET A 33 -12.25 9.40 -4.84
N ILE A 34 -11.55 9.58 -5.96
CA ILE A 34 -10.83 8.50 -6.65
C ILE A 34 -9.38 8.40 -6.16
N LEU A 35 -8.78 9.53 -5.79
CA LEU A 35 -7.38 9.63 -5.40
C LEU A 35 -7.01 8.72 -4.22
N PRO A 36 -7.79 8.63 -3.12
CA PRO A 36 -7.48 7.71 -2.02
C PRO A 36 -7.48 6.24 -2.47
N THR A 37 -8.43 5.85 -3.33
CA THR A 37 -8.53 4.48 -3.85
C THR A 37 -7.31 4.10 -4.69
N VAL A 38 -6.88 5.00 -5.57
CA VAL A 38 -5.69 4.80 -6.41
C VAL A 38 -4.41 4.76 -5.57
N LEU A 39 -4.27 5.66 -4.61
CA LEU A 39 -3.12 5.69 -3.71
C LEU A 39 -3.04 4.42 -2.85
N ASN A 40 -4.16 3.98 -2.27
CA ASN A 40 -4.24 2.73 -1.52
C ASN A 40 -3.86 1.52 -2.39
N LEU A 41 -4.29 1.49 -3.67
CA LEU A 41 -3.91 0.43 -4.60
C LEU A 41 -2.40 0.43 -4.88
N ILE A 42 -1.82 1.59 -5.19
CA ILE A 42 -0.40 1.72 -5.51
C ILE A 42 0.45 1.35 -4.29
N LEU A 43 0.16 1.89 -3.11
CA LEU A 43 0.88 1.57 -1.88
C LEU A 43 0.75 0.09 -1.53
N GLY A 44 -0.47 -0.43 -1.57
CA GLY A 44 -0.72 -1.84 -1.30
C GLY A 44 0.03 -2.76 -2.26
N PHE A 45 0.13 -2.39 -3.54
CA PHE A 45 0.86 -3.15 -4.55
C PHE A 45 2.38 -3.11 -4.29
N ILE A 46 2.94 -1.94 -4.00
CA ILE A 46 4.37 -1.79 -3.68
C ILE A 46 4.73 -2.61 -2.44
N ILE A 47 3.99 -2.42 -1.34
CA ILE A 47 4.23 -3.12 -0.08
C ILE A 47 4.08 -4.62 -0.26
N GLY A 48 2.98 -5.06 -0.87
CA GLY A 48 2.72 -6.47 -1.09
C GLY A 48 3.76 -7.12 -2.01
N GLY A 49 4.24 -6.40 -3.03
CA GLY A 49 5.35 -6.83 -3.88
C GLY A 49 6.64 -7.02 -3.09
N ILE A 50 7.03 -6.04 -2.27
CA ILE A 50 8.21 -6.12 -1.39
C ILE A 50 8.11 -7.32 -0.45
N VAL A 51 6.96 -7.51 0.20
CA VAL A 51 6.73 -8.63 1.14
C VAL A 51 6.86 -9.97 0.40
N VAL A 52 6.22 -10.12 -0.75
CA VAL A 52 6.30 -11.37 -1.54
C VAL A 52 7.74 -11.64 -2.00
N LEU A 53 8.47 -10.62 -2.43
CA LEU A 53 9.88 -10.76 -2.80
C LEU A 53 10.75 -11.17 -1.60
N GLY A 54 10.55 -10.53 -0.44
CA GLY A 54 11.25 -10.86 0.79
C GLY A 54 10.98 -12.29 1.25
N VAL A 55 9.70 -12.70 1.27
CA VAL A 55 9.30 -14.08 1.63
C VAL A 55 9.90 -15.08 0.65
N LYS A 56 9.90 -14.80 -0.66
CA LYS A 56 10.54 -15.67 -1.67
C LYS A 56 12.06 -15.76 -1.48
N ALA A 57 12.72 -14.66 -1.16
CA ALA A 57 14.16 -14.65 -0.89
C ALA A 57 14.50 -15.48 0.36
N VAL A 58 13.77 -15.27 1.46
CA VAL A 58 13.91 -16.05 2.69
C VAL A 58 13.61 -17.53 2.45
N ALA A 59 12.53 -17.84 1.73
CA ALA A 59 12.17 -19.21 1.38
C ALA A 59 13.24 -19.88 0.52
N LYS A 60 13.84 -19.17 -0.43
CA LYS A 60 14.97 -19.67 -1.23
C LYS A 60 16.21 -19.94 -0.38
N MET A 61 16.53 -19.05 0.58
CA MET A 61 17.66 -19.25 1.49
C MET A 61 17.42 -20.41 2.47
N ARG A 62 16.17 -20.61 2.91
CA ARG A 62 15.78 -21.74 3.79
C ARG A 62 15.63 -23.06 3.03
N GLY A 63 15.31 -23.00 1.73
CA GLY A 63 15.10 -24.14 0.84
C GLY A 63 16.39 -24.76 0.27
N GLN A 64 17.58 -24.32 0.70
CA GLN A 64 18.84 -25.05 0.49
C GLN A 64 19.05 -26.17 1.52
N ALA A 65 18.05 -26.47 2.35
CA ALA A 65 18.02 -27.63 3.21
C ALA A 65 17.00 -28.66 2.70
N HIS A 66 17.12 -29.10 1.44
CA HIS A 66 16.54 -30.34 0.94
C HIS A 66 17.43 -30.93 -0.15
#